data_AF-A0A7G6X0C8-F1
#
_entry.id   AF-A0A7G6X0C8-F1
#
_cell.length_a   1.000
_cell.length_b   1.000
_cell.length_c   1.000
_cell.angle_alpha   90.00
_cell.angle_beta   90.00
_cell.angle_gamma   90.00
#
_symmetry.space_group_name_H-M   'P 1'
#
loop_
_entity.id
_entity.type
_entity.pdbx_description
1 polymer ?
#
loop_
_entity_poly.entity_id
_entity_poly.type
_entity_poly.pdbx_seq_one_letter_code
_entity_poly.pdbx_strand_id
1 'polypeptide(L)'
;MNIIAFQAEDHEPTAAELAEIEYEWPLIAAELDLLNAEIACITLGESVSVLDRRRVRRAERRVLAVARDLADDNATRTGSERVAS
;
A
#
# COMPACT_ATOMS: atom_id res chain seq x y z
N MET A 1 29.40 13.48 14.51
CA MET A 1 28.18 12.80 14.02
C MET A 1 28.52 12.26 12.64
N ASN A 2 28.55 10.94 12.46
CA ASN A 2 28.92 10.35 11.18
C ASN A 2 27.67 10.29 10.31
N ILE A 3 27.60 11.11 9.26
CA ILE A 3 26.51 11.06 8.29
C ILE A 3 26.79 9.87 7.40
N ILE A 4 25.95 8.85 7.47
CA ILE A 4 25.95 7.78 6.48
C ILE A 4 25.43 8.41 5.19
N ALA A 5 26.29 8.57 4.20
CA ALA A 5 25.89 9.02 2.88
C ALA A 5 25.05 7.90 2.25
N PHE A 6 23.75 8.15 2.08
CA PHE A 6 22.89 7.33 1.24
C PHE A 6 23.41 7.47 -0.19
N GLN A 7 24.12 6.46 -0.68
CA GLN A 7 24.51 6.38 -2.09
C GLN A 7 23.24 5.99 -2.86
N ALA A 8 22.41 6.99 -3.18
CA ALA A 8 21.45 6.82 -4.26
C ALA A 8 22.31 6.66 -5.51
N GLU A 9 22.36 5.46 -6.09
CA GLU A 9 22.70 5.38 -7.50
C GLU A 9 21.70 6.30 -8.23
N ASP A 10 22.17 7.24 -9.05
CA ASP A 10 21.32 8.12 -9.88
C ASP A 10 20.64 7.29 -10.99
N HIS A 11 19.95 6.21 -10.60
CA HIS A 11 19.13 5.38 -11.46
C HIS A 11 17.70 5.88 -11.37
N GLU A 12 17.31 6.70 -12.33
CA GLU A 12 15.91 7.05 -12.51
C GLU A 12 15.11 5.79 -12.88
N PRO A 13 13.95 5.54 -12.25
CA PRO A 13 13.12 4.39 -12.58
C PRO A 13 12.76 4.37 -14.06
N THR A 14 12.86 3.19 -14.67
CA THR A 14 12.36 2.96 -16.01
C THR A 14 10.83 3.04 -16.05
N ALA A 15 10.27 3.26 -17.24
CA ALA A 15 8.81 3.29 -17.41
C ALA A 15 8.12 1.98 -16.98
N ALA A 16 8.81 0.83 -17.10
CA ALA A 16 8.30 -0.46 -16.65
C ALA A 16 8.26 -0.55 -15.12
N GLU A 17 9.30 -0.08 -14.43
CA GLU A 17 9.33 -0.03 -12.97
C GLU A 17 8.27 0.94 -12.42
N LEU A 18 8.07 2.08 -13.07
CA LEU A 18 6.98 2.99 -12.71
C LEU A 18 5.60 2.36 -12.91
N ALA A 19 5.42 1.56 -13.97
CA ALA A 19 4.16 0.85 -14.20
C ALA A 19 3.89 -0.21 -13.11
N GLU A 20 4.90 -0.90 -12.60
CA GLU A 20 4.74 -1.84 -11.48
C GLU A 20 4.34 -1.10 -10.19
N ILE A 21 4.89 0.10 -9.93
CA ILE A 21 4.45 0.93 -8.80
C ILE A 21 2.98 1.32 -8.96
N GLU A 22 2.57 1.76 -10.14
CA GLU A 22 1.17 2.15 -10.37
C GLU A 22 0.21 0.97 -10.27
N TYR A 23 0.67 -0.22 -10.60
CA TYR A 23 -0.06 -1.46 -10.38
C TYR A 23 -0.26 -1.77 -8.88
N GLU A 24 0.74 -1.50 -8.03
CA GLU A 24 0.66 -1.67 -6.57
C GLU A 24 -0.05 -0.51 -5.85
N TRP A 25 -0.18 0.65 -6.51
CA TRP A 25 -0.72 1.88 -5.94
C TRP A 25 -2.08 1.73 -5.23
N PRO A 26 -3.06 0.95 -5.74
CA PRO A 26 -4.32 0.76 -5.03
C PRO A 26 -4.16 0.19 -3.63
N LEU A 27 -3.22 -0.74 -3.43
CA LEU A 27 -2.95 -1.34 -2.11
C LEU A 27 -2.28 -0.32 -1.20
N ILE A 28 -1.25 0.37 -1.71
CA ILE A 28 -0.54 1.44 -1.00
C ILE A 28 -1.54 2.52 -0.54
N ALA A 29 -2.46 2.94 -1.42
CA ALA A 29 -3.48 3.92 -1.08
C ALA A 29 -4.44 3.44 0.02
N ALA A 30 -4.83 2.15 0.01
CA ALA A 30 -5.66 1.58 1.07
C ALA A 30 -4.92 1.50 2.41
N GLU A 31 -3.63 1.19 2.40
CA GLU A 31 -2.77 1.18 3.59
C GLU A 31 -2.56 2.60 4.15
N LEU A 32 -2.37 3.59 3.29
CA LEU A 32 -2.33 5.00 3.68
C LEU A 32 -3.65 5.47 4.32
N ASP A 33 -4.79 5.06 3.76
CA ASP A 33 -6.11 5.34 4.37
C ASP A 33 -6.22 4.74 5.78
N LEU A 34 -5.73 3.51 5.98
CA LEU A 34 -5.70 2.86 7.29
C LEU A 34 -4.78 3.62 8.26
N LEU A 35 -3.56 3.91 7.85
CA LEU A 35 -2.59 4.64 8.65
C LEU A 35 -3.14 6.02 9.06
N ASN A 36 -3.79 6.74 8.14
CA ASN A 36 -4.44 8.02 8.44
C ASN A 36 -5.57 7.87 9.48
N ALA A 37 -6.36 6.80 9.41
CA ALA A 37 -7.41 6.53 10.39
C ALA A 37 -6.83 6.17 11.78
N GLU A 38 -5.71 5.46 11.82
CA GLU A 38 -4.99 5.12 13.05
C GLU A 38 -4.34 6.35 13.68
N ILE A 39 -3.64 7.16 12.88
CA ILE A 39 -3.04 8.44 13.31
C ILE A 39 -4.12 9.34 13.92
N ALA A 40 -5.30 9.44 13.28
CA ALA A 40 -6.41 10.21 13.82
C ALA A 40 -6.86 9.69 15.19
N CYS A 41 -6.97 8.37 15.36
CA CYS A 41 -7.30 7.76 16.65
C CYS A 41 -6.25 8.06 17.72
N ILE A 42 -4.96 7.90 17.39
CA ILE A 42 -3.85 8.18 18.31
C ILE A 42 -3.85 9.66 18.73
N THR A 43 -4.06 10.56 17.78
CA THR A 43 -4.09 12.02 18.02
C THR A 43 -5.24 12.43 18.94
N LEU A 44 -6.39 11.75 18.86
CA LEU A 44 -7.55 12.03 19.71
C LEU A 44 -7.43 11.48 21.14
N GLY A 45 -6.59 10.46 21.35
CA GLY A 45 -6.36 9.84 22.66
C GLY A 45 -7.66 9.37 23.34
N GLU A 46 -7.97 9.90 24.51
CA GLU A 46 -9.18 9.54 25.27
C GLU A 46 -10.48 10.00 24.57
N SER A 47 -10.40 10.92 23.61
CA SER A 47 -11.56 11.47 22.89
C SER A 47 -12.01 10.63 21.67
N VAL A 48 -11.40 9.46 21.44
CA VAL A 48 -11.74 8.59 20.31
C VAL A 48 -13.19 8.13 20.37
N SER A 49 -13.95 8.42 19.31
CA SER A 49 -15.36 8.04 19.22
C SER A 49 -15.56 6.62 18.67
N VAL A 50 -16.79 6.11 18.79
CA VAL A 50 -17.20 4.87 18.13
C VAL A 50 -17.07 4.98 16.60
N LEU A 51 -17.29 6.18 16.03
CA LEU A 51 -17.18 6.38 14.59
C LEU A 51 -15.73 6.26 14.12
N ASP A 52 -14.77 6.74 14.89
CA ASP A 52 -13.34 6.66 14.56
C ASP A 52 -12.87 5.21 14.55
N ARG A 53 -13.28 4.42 15.55
CA ARG A 53 -13.02 2.96 15.55
C ARG A 53 -13.66 2.24 14.35
N ARG A 54 -14.84 2.70 13.89
CA ARG A 54 -15.48 2.17 12.68
C ARG A 54 -14.73 2.58 11.42
N ARG A 55 -14.08 3.75 11.38
CA ARG A 55 -13.25 4.17 10.26
C ARG A 55 -12.03 3.26 10.10
N VAL A 56 -11.31 3.00 11.19
CA VAL A 56 -10.17 2.04 11.20
C VAL A 56 -10.61 0.69 10.67
N ARG A 57 -11.68 0.09 11.22
CA ARG A 57 -12.18 -1.21 10.76
C ARG A 57 -12.60 -1.25 9.29
N ARG A 58 -13.10 -0.12 8.74
CA ARG A 58 -13.43 -0.05 7.32
C ARG A 58 -12.17 0.03 6.46
N ALA A 59 -11.17 0.77 6.90
CA ALA A 59 -9.88 0.86 6.22
C ALA A 59 -9.15 -0.49 6.24
N GLU A 60 -9.11 -1.20 7.38
CA GLU A 60 -8.57 -2.57 7.46
C GLU A 60 -9.24 -3.51 6.46
N ARG A 61 -10.58 -3.48 6.38
CA ARG A 61 -11.33 -4.30 5.41
C ARG A 61 -11.03 -3.92 3.97
N ARG A 62 -10.79 -2.63 3.70
CA ARG A 62 -10.41 -2.14 2.38
C ARG A 62 -9.03 -2.66 1.99
N VAL A 63 -8.04 -2.59 2.89
CA VAL A 63 -6.70 -3.17 2.68
C VAL A 63 -6.82 -4.64 2.32
N LEU A 64 -7.57 -5.43 3.09
CA LEU A 64 -7.74 -6.86 2.81
C LEU A 64 -8.43 -7.13 1.47
N ALA A 65 -9.41 -6.33 1.09
CA ALA A 65 -10.09 -6.46 -0.20
C ALA A 65 -9.12 -6.17 -1.37
N VAL A 66 -8.41 -5.05 -1.31
CA VAL A 66 -7.46 -4.66 -2.37
C VAL A 66 -6.26 -5.60 -2.44
N ALA A 67 -5.75 -6.06 -1.30
CA ALA A 67 -4.66 -7.05 -1.26
C ALA A 67 -5.07 -8.37 -1.91
N ARG A 68 -6.35 -8.77 -1.76
CA ARG A 68 -6.90 -9.94 -2.43
C ARG A 68 -6.95 -9.73 -3.94
N ASP A 69 -7.52 -8.61 -4.39
CA ASP A 69 -7.64 -8.30 -5.81
C ASP A 69 -6.25 -8.27 -6.48
N LEU A 70 -5.27 -7.62 -5.84
CA LEU A 70 -3.89 -7.59 -6.32
C LEU A 70 -3.24 -8.98 -6.38
N ALA A 71 -3.51 -9.85 -5.41
CA ALA A 71 -3.01 -11.22 -5.40
C ALA A 71 -3.64 -12.07 -6.53
N ASP A 72 -4.94 -11.90 -6.77
CA ASP A 72 -5.65 -12.56 -7.86
C ASP A 72 -5.10 -12.08 -9.22
N ASP A 73 -4.92 -10.78 -9.41
CA ASP A 73 -4.33 -10.20 -10.63
C ASP A 73 -2.89 -10.70 -10.87
N ASN A 74 -2.07 -10.77 -9.81
CA ASN A 74 -0.72 -11.33 -9.88
C ASN A 74 -0.71 -12.81 -10.29
N ALA A 75 -1.67 -13.59 -9.81
CA ALA A 75 -1.82 -14.98 -10.22
C ALA A 75 -2.16 -15.10 -11.72
N THR A 76 -2.96 -14.18 -12.26
CA THR A 76 -3.26 -14.16 -13.71
C THR A 76 -2.05 -13.78 -14.56
N ARG A 77 -1.29 -12.76 -14.15
CA ARG A 77 -0.09 -12.28 -14.85
C ARG A 77 1.00 -13.35 -14.94
N THR A 78 1.29 -13.99 -13.81
CA THR A 78 2.25 -15.11 -13.75
C THR A 78 1.77 -16.35 -14.51
N GLY A 79 0.45 -16.57 -14.61
CA GLY A 79 -0.13 -17.62 -15.45
C GLY A 79 0.04 -17.35 -16.95
N SER A 80 -0.13 -16.11 -17.39
CA SER A 80 0.06 -15.69 -18.78
C SER A 80 1.51 -15.87 -19.25
N GLU A 81 2.49 -15.53 -18.41
CA GLU A 81 3.91 -15.70 -18.70
C GLU A 81 4.32 -17.17 -18.89
N ARG A 82 3.66 -18.11 -18.17
CA ARG A 82 3.93 -19.55 -18.29
C ARG A 82 3.35 -20.20 -19.53
N VAL A 83 2.29 -19.63 -20.13
CA VAL A 83 1.67 -20.15 -21.36
C VAL A 83 2.37 -19.62 -22.61
N ALA A 84 3.07 -18.50 -22.51
CA ALA A 84 3.83 -17.87 -23.59
C ALA A 84 5.27 -18.43 -23.76
N SER A 85 5.67 -19.41 -22.95
CA SER A 85 6.99 -20.05 -22.90
C SER A 85 6.87 -21.52 -23.31
#